data_AF-A0A957TNC9-F1
#
_entry.id   AF-A0A957TNC9-F1
#
_cell.length_a   1.000
_cell.length_b   1.000
_cell.length_c   1.000
_cell.angle_alpha   90.00
_cell.angle_beta   90.00
_cell.angle_gamma   90.00
#
_symmetry.space_group_name_H-M   'P 1'
#
loop_
_entity.id
_entity.type
_entity.pdbx_description
1 polymer ?
#
loop_
_entity_poly.entity_id
_entity_poly.type
_entity_poly.pdbx_seq_one_letter_code
_entity_poly.pdbx_strand_id
1 'polypeptide(L)'
;EEGREEGREEGREEGREEGREEGREEGREEGEATARQMILQILQRRLGEAPAAIHERLDRCTLDQLNTLVDPALDAATWEEFTAHLPH
;
A
#
# COMPACT_ATOMS: atom_id res chain seq x y z
N GLU A 1 16.76 12.69 43.15
CA GLU A 1 16.56 13.58 41.98
C GLU A 1 16.62 12.80 40.67
N GLU A 2 17.42 11.73 40.61
CA GLU A 2 17.60 10.82 39.46
C GLU A 2 16.31 10.27 38.82
N GLY A 3 15.34 9.78 39.60
CA GLY A 3 14.10 9.20 39.03
C GLY A 3 13.17 10.18 38.30
N ARG A 4 13.44 11.50 38.33
CA ARG A 4 12.72 12.51 37.52
C ARG A 4 13.42 12.84 36.22
N GLU A 5 14.71 12.57 36.10
CA GLU A 5 15.47 12.73 34.85
C GLU A 5 15.30 11.49 33.96
N GLU A 6 15.43 10.28 34.54
CA GLU A 6 15.24 9.01 33.82
C GLU A 6 13.85 8.91 33.17
N GLY A 7 12.78 9.15 33.94
CA GLY A 7 11.41 9.09 33.41
C GLY A 7 11.08 10.19 32.38
N ARG A 8 11.93 11.21 32.24
CA ARG A 8 11.78 12.27 31.22
C ARG A 8 12.55 11.96 29.95
N GLU A 9 13.65 11.22 30.05
CA GLU A 9 14.40 10.69 28.92
C GLU A 9 13.64 9.53 28.28
N GLU A 10 13.21 8.53 29.08
CA GLU A 10 12.42 7.38 28.59
C GLU A 10 11.15 7.82 27.86
N GLY A 11 10.32 8.67 28.47
CA GLY A 11 9.08 9.13 27.83
C GLY A 11 9.29 10.02 26.58
N ARG A 12 10.49 10.54 26.36
CA ARG A 12 10.83 11.33 25.16
C ARG A 12 11.41 10.46 24.05
N GLU A 13 12.02 9.35 24.41
CA GLU A 13 12.54 8.34 23.48
C GLU A 13 11.39 7.47 22.96
N GLU A 14 10.54 6.95 23.86
CA GLU A 14 9.32 6.19 23.54
C GLU A 14 8.39 6.99 22.63
N GLY A 15 8.02 8.22 23.01
CA GLY A 15 7.13 9.05 22.18
C GLY A 15 7.72 9.48 20.82
N ARG A 16 9.04 9.37 20.63
CA ARG A 16 9.71 9.60 19.34
C ARG A 16 9.82 8.35 18.48
N GLU A 17 9.82 7.18 19.10
CA GLU A 17 9.85 5.90 18.42
C GLU A 17 8.44 5.55 17.94
N GLU A 18 7.45 5.61 18.83
CA GLU A 18 6.02 5.41 18.52
C GLU A 18 5.56 6.35 17.41
N GLY A 19 5.78 7.67 17.55
CA GLY A 19 5.36 8.64 16.52
C GLY A 19 6.07 8.49 15.16
N ARG A 20 7.23 7.82 15.10
CA ARG A 20 7.89 7.49 13.83
C ARG A 20 7.40 6.18 13.24
N GLU A 21 7.00 5.23 14.07
CA GLU A 21 6.44 3.96 13.62
C GLU A 21 5.04 4.17 13.07
N GLU A 22 4.16 4.83 13.82
CA GLU A 22 2.80 5.18 13.41
C GLU A 22 2.80 5.97 12.10
N GLY A 23 3.62 7.05 12.01
CA GLY A 23 3.68 7.86 10.80
C GLY A 23 4.25 7.12 9.57
N ARG A 24 5.04 6.05 9.75
CA ARG A 24 5.50 5.21 8.63
C ARG A 24 4.44 4.20 8.21
N GLU A 25 3.71 3.64 9.17
CA GLU A 25 2.63 2.69 8.91
C GLU A 25 1.47 3.37 8.17
N GLU A 26 0.99 4.51 8.70
CA GLU A 26 -0.06 5.32 8.05
C GLU A 26 0.36 5.75 6.64
N GLY A 27 1.58 6.27 6.47
CA GLY A 27 2.07 6.69 5.15
C GLY A 27 2.21 5.52 4.15
N ARG A 28 2.47 4.31 4.65
CA ARG A 28 2.52 3.11 3.81
C ARG A 28 1.12 2.68 3.40
N GLU A 29 0.17 2.62 4.31
CA GLU A 29 -1.21 2.27 4.02
C GLU A 29 -1.86 3.25 3.03
N GLU A 30 -1.65 4.56 3.23
CA GLU A 30 -2.12 5.60 2.30
C GLU A 30 -1.50 5.44 0.90
N GLY A 31 -0.19 5.13 0.84
CA GLY A 31 0.52 4.87 -0.40
C GLY A 31 -0.03 3.64 -1.14
N GLU A 32 -0.28 2.55 -0.41
CA GLU A 32 -0.85 1.32 -0.96
C GLU A 32 -2.28 1.56 -1.48
N ALA A 33 -3.12 2.23 -0.71
CA ALA A 33 -4.47 2.59 -1.12
C ALA A 33 -4.47 3.46 -2.39
N THR A 34 -3.60 4.47 -2.45
CA THR A 34 -3.48 5.38 -3.60
C THR A 34 -3.02 4.64 -4.85
N ALA A 35 -1.96 3.83 -4.75
CA ALA A 35 -1.45 3.04 -5.86
C ALA A 35 -2.49 2.05 -6.40
N ARG A 36 -3.20 1.36 -5.49
CA ARG A 36 -4.28 0.43 -5.83
C ARG A 36 -5.41 1.11 -6.58
N GLN A 37 -5.85 2.28 -6.11
CA GLN A 37 -6.89 3.06 -6.77
C GLN A 37 -6.47 3.52 -8.16
N MET A 38 -5.22 3.96 -8.35
CA MET A 38 -4.73 4.36 -9.67
C MET A 38 -4.74 3.19 -10.66
N ILE A 39 -4.27 2.01 -10.25
CA ILE A 39 -4.28 0.79 -11.07
C ILE A 39 -5.71 0.43 -11.47
N LEU A 40 -6.64 0.40 -10.52
CA LEU A 40 -8.04 0.12 -10.78
C LEU A 40 -8.67 1.14 -11.76
N GLN A 41 -8.35 2.43 -11.63
CA GLN A 41 -8.84 3.45 -12.55
C GLN A 41 -8.31 3.27 -13.98
N ILE A 42 -7.04 2.91 -14.14
CA ILE A 42 -6.44 2.60 -15.46
C ILE A 42 -7.16 1.41 -16.08
N LEU A 43 -7.26 0.31 -15.34
CA LEU A 43 -7.92 -0.92 -15.80
C LEU A 43 -9.40 -0.68 -16.11
N GLN A 44 -10.10 0.12 -15.31
CA GLN A 44 -11.50 0.44 -15.54
C GLN A 44 -11.72 1.17 -16.87
N ARG A 45 -10.83 2.10 -17.22
CA ARG A 45 -10.90 2.82 -18.49
C ARG A 45 -10.58 1.96 -19.71
N ARG A 46 -9.72 0.94 -19.53
CA ARG A 46 -9.22 0.10 -20.64
C ARG A 46 -10.04 -1.17 -20.85
N LEU A 47 -10.33 -1.87 -19.75
CA LEU A 47 -10.92 -3.20 -19.73
C LEU A 47 -12.35 -3.23 -19.17
N GLY A 48 -12.87 -2.09 -18.70
CA GLY A 48 -14.19 -1.99 -18.10
C GLY A 48 -14.20 -2.38 -16.62
N GLU A 49 -15.35 -2.76 -16.08
CA GLU A 49 -15.48 -3.07 -14.65
C GLU A 49 -14.63 -4.29 -14.24
N ALA A 50 -13.90 -4.14 -13.13
CA ALA A 50 -13.02 -5.19 -12.63
C ALA A 50 -13.83 -6.28 -11.89
N PRO A 51 -13.53 -7.57 -12.12
CA PRO A 51 -14.12 -8.64 -11.32
C PRO A 51 -13.75 -8.50 -9.84
N ALA A 52 -14.66 -8.89 -8.94
CA ALA A 52 -14.42 -8.84 -7.48
C ALA A 52 -13.13 -9.58 -7.05
N ALA A 53 -12.79 -10.68 -7.72
CA ALA A 53 -11.56 -11.42 -7.46
C ALA A 53 -10.28 -10.59 -7.71
N ILE A 54 -10.32 -9.63 -8.63
CA ILE A 54 -9.19 -8.74 -8.90
C ILE A 54 -9.05 -7.70 -7.80
N HIS A 55 -10.17 -7.14 -7.32
CA HIS A 55 -10.17 -6.24 -6.17
C HIS A 55 -9.55 -6.91 -4.95
N GLU A 56 -10.00 -8.12 -4.60
CA GLU A 56 -9.49 -8.86 -3.44
C GLU A 56 -7.99 -9.16 -3.56
N ARG A 57 -7.50 -9.53 -4.74
CA ARG A 57 -6.07 -9.77 -4.97
C ARG A 57 -5.25 -8.49 -4.89
N LEU A 58 -5.77 -7.40 -5.46
CA LEU A 58 -5.13 -6.10 -5.37
C LEU A 58 -5.08 -5.63 -3.92
N ASP A 59 -6.11 -5.81 -3.10
CA ASP A 59 -6.13 -5.42 -1.68
C ASP A 59 -5.02 -6.08 -0.85
N ARG A 60 -4.61 -7.28 -1.24
CA ARG A 60 -3.52 -8.04 -0.58
C ARG A 60 -2.12 -7.64 -1.08
N CYS A 61 -2.03 -6.80 -2.11
CA CYS A 61 -0.74 -6.37 -2.65
C CYS A 61 -0.12 -5.28 -1.79
N THR A 62 1.18 -5.43 -1.53
CA THR A 62 2.01 -4.39 -0.93
C THR A 62 2.32 -3.27 -1.92
N LEU A 63 2.84 -2.14 -1.42
CA LEU A 63 3.19 -1.00 -2.27
C LEU A 63 4.15 -1.38 -3.41
N ASP A 64 5.16 -2.20 -3.13
CA ASP A 64 6.13 -2.63 -4.13
C ASP A 64 5.47 -3.51 -5.21
N GLN A 65 4.58 -4.42 -4.81
CA GLN A 65 3.83 -5.24 -5.75
C GLN A 65 2.91 -4.38 -6.62
N LEU A 66 2.22 -3.39 -6.02
CA LEU A 66 1.37 -2.46 -6.78
C LEU A 66 2.19 -1.67 -7.79
N ASN A 67 3.38 -1.17 -7.42
CA ASN A 67 4.25 -0.45 -8.34
C ASN A 67 4.67 -1.30 -9.55
N THR A 68 4.86 -2.62 -9.38
CA THR A 68 5.15 -3.51 -10.53
C THR A 68 3.96 -3.77 -11.46
N LEU A 69 2.74 -3.43 -11.05
CA LEU A 69 1.51 -3.66 -11.82
C LEU A 69 1.10 -2.46 -12.68
N VAL A 70 1.80 -1.32 -12.59
CA VAL A 70 1.50 -0.11 -13.37
C VAL A 70 1.65 -0.37 -14.87
N ASP A 71 2.78 -0.91 -15.32
CA ASP A 71 3.01 -1.21 -16.74
C ASP A 71 2.05 -2.30 -17.25
N PRO A 72 1.86 -3.45 -16.56
CA PRO A 72 0.83 -4.42 -16.92
C PRO A 72 -0.59 -3.82 -17.02
N ALA A 73 -0.95 -2.89 -16.14
CA ALA A 73 -2.25 -2.23 -16.18
C ALA A 73 -2.42 -1.33 -17.42
N LEU A 74 -1.33 -0.79 -17.96
CA LEU A 74 -1.31 0.05 -19.17
C LEU A 74 -1.24 -0.77 -20.47
N ASP A 75 -0.68 -1.98 -20.41
CA ASP A 75 -0.44 -2.80 -21.60
C ASP A 75 -1.50 -3.89 -21.81
N ALA A 76 -1.97 -4.55 -20.75
CA ALA A 76 -2.86 -5.71 -20.85
C ALA A 76 -4.11 -5.42 -21.69
N ALA A 77 -4.44 -6.27 -22.66
CA ALA A 77 -5.64 -6.13 -23.49
C ALA A 77 -6.88 -6.81 -22.89
N THR A 78 -6.69 -7.67 -21.88
CA THR A 78 -7.76 -8.42 -21.22
C THR A 78 -7.50 -8.57 -19.72
N TRP A 79 -8.57 -8.90 -18.98
CA TRP A 79 -8.46 -9.22 -17.55
C TRP A 79 -7.57 -10.44 -17.31
N GLU A 80 -7.63 -11.46 -18.16
CA GLU A 80 -6.81 -12.67 -18.04
C GLU A 80 -5.32 -12.35 -18.13
N GLU A 81 -4.92 -11.51 -19.09
CA GLU A 81 -3.56 -11.04 -19.26
C GLU A 81 -3.06 -10.25 -18.04
N PHE A 82 -3.86 -9.29 -17.54
CA PHE A 82 -3.51 -8.57 -16.31
C PHE A 82 -3.38 -9.49 -15.09
N THR A 83 -4.30 -10.46 -14.98
CA THR A 83 -4.37 -11.41 -13.85
C THR A 83 -3.12 -12.29 -13.75
N ALA A 84 -2.43 -12.53 -14.86
CA ALA A 84 -1.17 -13.28 -14.90
C ALA A 84 -0.01 -12.54 -14.22
N HIS A 85 -0.09 -11.21 -14.09
CA HIS A 85 0.92 -10.39 -13.41
C HIS A 85 0.64 -10.21 -11.91
N LEU A 86 -0.59 -10.46 -11.46
CA LEU A 86 -0.94 -10.36 -10.05
C LEU A 86 -0.19 -11.43 -9.23
N PRO A 87 0.32 -11.08 -8.03
CA PRO A 87 0.94 -12.05 -7.14
C PRO A 87 -0.07 -13.14 -6.73
N HIS A 88 0.44 -14.34 -6.47
CA HIS A 88 -0.35 -15.51 -6.05
C HIS A 88 -0.91 -15.36 -4.64
#